data_AF-A0A1A9AST5-F1
#
_entry.id   AF-A0A1A9AST5-F1
#
_cell.length_a   1.000
_cell.length_b   1.000
_cell.length_c   1.000
_cell.angle_alpha   90.00
_cell.angle_beta   90.00
_cell.angle_gamma   90.00
#
_symmetry.space_group_name_H-M   'P 1'
#
loop_
_entity.id
_entity.type
_entity.pdbx_description
1 polymer ?
#
loop_
_entity_poly.entity_id
_entity_poly.type
_entity_poly.pdbx_seq_one_letter_code
_entity_poly.pdbx_strand_id
1 'polypeptide(L)'
;MADEKSQGKLGTLSQYTPMKLFSEQFYRDREKIHLDLHKYNEHCSNLFCTLYYNRLKYLCKTVLNYIENFSEWNDDKTGYDDCILLYYWTYDTLAKYFGSNNIISMNHTFGSVERIWSNLVNDYKEKTYYEKCKSLFKEIINYND
;
A
#
# COMPACT_ATOMS: atom_id res chain seq x y z
N MET A 1 59.89 34.34 7.03
CA MET A 1 59.21 33.02 6.95
C MET A 1 58.34 32.94 8.20
N ALA A 2 57.14 33.51 8.12
CA ALA A 2 55.88 32.82 7.81
C ALA A 2 55.30 32.22 9.10
N ASP A 3 54.47 33.03 9.77
CA ASP A 3 53.63 32.64 10.88
C ASP A 3 52.23 32.41 10.31
N GLU A 4 51.85 31.14 10.18
CA GLU A 4 50.69 30.68 9.42
C GLU A 4 49.47 30.58 10.35
N LYS A 5 48.65 31.65 10.38
CA LYS A 5 47.33 31.62 11.03
C LYS A 5 46.35 30.83 10.15
N SER A 6 46.16 29.56 10.49
CA SER A 6 45.02 28.76 10.03
C SER A 6 43.72 29.31 10.64
N GLN A 7 42.99 30.14 9.89
CA GLN A 7 41.57 30.38 10.16
C GLN A 7 40.75 29.39 9.33
N GLY A 8 40.40 28.27 9.97
CA GLY A 8 39.43 27.32 9.45
C GLY A 8 38.08 28.01 9.27
N LYS A 9 37.77 28.40 8.03
CA LYS A 9 36.42 28.79 7.62
C LYS A 9 35.59 27.52 7.60
N LEU A 10 34.89 27.25 8.69
CA LEU A 10 33.92 26.17 8.80
C LEU A 10 32.80 26.46 7.80
N GLY A 11 32.95 25.90 6.59
CA GLY A 11 31.90 25.90 5.58
C GLY A 11 30.68 25.23 6.18
N THR A 12 29.57 25.96 6.24
CA THR A 12 28.26 25.41 6.55
C THR A 12 28.01 24.24 5.62
N LEU A 13 28.06 23.01 6.17
CA LEU A 13 27.48 21.84 5.54
C LEU A 13 26.03 22.19 5.26
N SER A 14 25.72 22.47 3.99
CA SER A 14 24.36 22.52 3.48
C SER A 14 23.65 21.30 4.04
N GLN A 15 22.63 21.51 4.88
CA GLN A 15 21.84 20.42 5.44
C GLN A 15 21.22 19.68 4.27
N TYR A 16 21.83 18.57 3.88
CA TYR A 16 21.27 17.64 2.94
C TYR A 16 20.08 16.97 3.65
N THR A 17 18.88 17.51 3.44
CA THR A 17 17.66 16.74 3.71
C THR A 17 17.61 15.65 2.64
N PRO A 18 17.78 14.36 3.01
CA PRO A 18 17.68 13.28 2.04
C PRO A 18 16.32 13.38 1.37
N MET A 19 16.30 13.34 0.04
CA MET A 19 15.05 13.24 -0.72
C MET A 19 14.32 11.99 -0.24
N LYS A 20 13.19 12.19 0.43
CA LYS A 20 12.42 11.09 1.01
C LYS A 20 11.89 10.22 -0.12
N LEU A 21 12.18 8.92 -0.08
CA LEU A 21 11.67 7.99 -1.08
C LEU A 21 10.15 7.89 -0.95
N PHE A 22 9.46 7.87 -2.09
CA PHE A 22 8.01 7.72 -2.14
C PHE A 22 7.54 6.46 -1.37
N SER A 23 8.26 5.35 -1.54
CA SER A 23 8.01 4.12 -0.79
C SER A 23 8.18 4.26 0.72
N GLU A 24 9.12 5.09 1.19
CA GLU A 24 9.29 5.36 2.62
C GLU A 24 8.09 6.13 3.18
N GLN A 25 7.53 7.06 2.40
CA GLN A 25 6.30 7.77 2.77
C GLN A 25 5.12 6.80 2.87
N PHE A 26 4.90 5.97 1.85
CA PHE A 26 3.89 4.91 1.85
C PHE A 26 3.95 4.06 3.13
N TYR A 27 5.12 3.52 3.47
CA TYR A 27 5.26 2.63 4.62
C TYR A 27 4.96 3.32 5.95
N ARG A 28 5.37 4.59 6.09
CA ARG A 28 5.09 5.41 7.28
C ARG A 28 3.61 5.78 7.39
N ASP A 29 2.94 6.09 6.29
CA ASP A 29 1.54 6.51 6.32
C ASP A 29 0.61 5.32 6.54
N ARG A 30 0.91 4.18 5.92
CA ARG A 30 0.22 2.91 6.18
C ARG A 30 0.23 2.53 7.66
N GLU A 31 1.35 2.75 8.35
CA GLU A 31 1.47 2.48 9.80
C GLU A 31 0.68 3.45 10.69
N LYS A 32 0.33 4.64 10.19
CA LYS A 32 -0.45 5.62 10.94
C LYS A 32 -1.96 5.43 10.77
N ILE A 33 -2.39 4.84 9.65
CA ILE A 33 -3.80 4.63 9.31
C ILE A 33 -4.35 3.43 10.12
N HIS A 34 -4.69 3.69 11.39
CA HIS A 34 -5.27 2.72 12.32
C HIS A 34 -6.43 3.32 13.12
N LEU A 35 -7.48 3.79 12.45
CA LEU A 35 -8.72 4.18 13.11
C LEU A 35 -9.87 3.32 12.59
N ASP A 36 -10.52 2.66 13.55
CA ASP A 36 -11.71 1.82 13.43
C ASP A 36 -11.77 0.86 12.21
N LEU A 37 -11.19 -0.34 12.37
CA LEU A 37 -11.32 -1.41 11.38
C LEU A 37 -12.68 -2.15 11.41
N HIS A 38 -13.63 -1.75 12.27
CA HIS A 38 -14.93 -2.41 12.33
C HIS A 38 -15.82 -2.05 11.14
N LYS A 39 -15.72 -0.84 10.59
CA LYS A 39 -16.54 -0.42 9.44
C LYS A 39 -16.31 -1.27 8.18
N TYR A 40 -15.13 -1.87 8.03
CA TYR A 40 -14.80 -2.75 6.90
C TYR A 40 -15.25 -4.21 7.08
N ASN A 41 -15.90 -4.56 8.19
CA ASN A 41 -16.30 -5.93 8.49
C ASN A 41 -17.18 -6.55 7.41
N GLU A 42 -18.12 -5.78 6.87
CA GLU A 42 -19.09 -6.24 5.90
C GLU A 42 -18.42 -6.57 4.57
N HIS A 43 -17.62 -5.66 4.03
CA HIS A 43 -16.86 -5.90 2.79
C HIS A 43 -15.90 -7.10 2.92
N CYS A 44 -15.23 -7.24 4.06
CA CYS A 44 -14.26 -8.31 4.32
C CYS A 44 -14.87 -9.57 4.96
N SER A 45 -16.19 -9.74 4.91
CA SER A 45 -16.88 -10.93 5.45
C SER A 45 -16.77 -12.14 4.51
N ASN A 46 -16.84 -11.89 3.21
CA ASN A 46 -16.93 -12.90 2.14
C ASN A 46 -15.56 -13.21 1.51
N LEU A 47 -14.55 -13.42 2.35
CA LEU A 47 -13.23 -13.89 1.92
C LEU A 47 -13.26 -15.39 1.63
N PHE A 48 -12.79 -15.78 0.44
CA PHE A 48 -12.58 -17.17 0.10
C PHE A 48 -11.23 -17.63 0.66
N CYS A 49 -11.25 -18.20 1.86
CA CYS A 49 -10.06 -18.79 2.45
C CYS A 49 -10.36 -19.92 3.46
N THR A 50 -9.49 -20.92 3.47
CA THR A 50 -9.53 -22.07 4.40
C THR A 50 -8.54 -21.94 5.57
N LEU A 51 -7.52 -21.09 5.48
CA LEU A 51 -6.44 -20.95 6.47
C LEU A 51 -6.28 -19.49 6.93
N TYR A 52 -5.86 -19.28 8.18
CA TYR A 52 -5.52 -17.94 8.70
C TYR A 52 -6.64 -16.87 8.57
N TYR A 53 -7.91 -17.26 8.48
CA TYR A 53 -9.05 -16.38 8.16
C TYR A 53 -9.05 -15.05 8.92
N ASN A 54 -8.79 -15.06 10.24
CA ASN A 54 -8.74 -13.83 11.04
C ASN A 54 -7.63 -12.87 10.61
N ARG A 55 -6.45 -13.37 10.26
CA ARG A 55 -5.32 -12.55 9.76
C ARG A 55 -5.64 -11.98 8.38
N LEU A 56 -6.37 -12.73 7.56
CA LEU A 56 -6.78 -12.31 6.22
C LEU A 56 -7.89 -11.29 6.25
N LYS A 57 -8.85 -11.48 7.15
CA LYS A 57 -9.88 -10.49 7.45
C LYS A 57 -9.23 -9.20 7.92
N TYR A 58 -8.24 -9.27 8.81
CA TYR A 58 -7.46 -8.10 9.21
C TYR A 58 -6.74 -7.45 8.02
N LEU A 59 -6.02 -8.23 7.20
CA LEU A 59 -5.33 -7.73 6.01
C LEU A 59 -6.28 -7.02 5.04
N CYS A 60 -7.41 -7.64 4.69
CA CYS A 60 -8.44 -7.05 3.84
C CYS A 60 -8.89 -5.69 4.37
N LYS A 61 -9.21 -5.61 5.67
CA LYS A 61 -9.64 -4.35 6.29
C LYS A 61 -8.54 -3.30 6.24
N THR A 62 -7.28 -3.68 6.46
CA THR A 62 -6.14 -2.76 6.36
C THR A 62 -5.99 -2.21 4.94
N VAL A 63 -6.14 -3.05 3.91
CA VAL A 63 -6.11 -2.63 2.51
C VAL A 63 -7.22 -1.63 2.22
N LEU A 64 -8.47 -1.93 2.60
CA LEU A 64 -9.60 -1.03 2.39
C LEU A 64 -9.42 0.28 3.15
N ASN A 65 -8.91 0.22 4.38
CA ASN A 65 -8.62 1.40 5.19
C ASN A 65 -7.58 2.31 4.54
N TYR A 66 -6.54 1.74 3.96
CA TYR A 66 -5.53 2.51 3.25
C TYR A 66 -6.12 3.22 2.03
N ILE A 67 -6.90 2.51 1.21
CA ILE A 67 -7.51 3.07 0.00
C ILE A 67 -8.50 4.20 0.35
N GLU A 68 -9.31 3.99 1.39
CA GLU A 68 -10.31 4.97 1.79
C GLU A 68 -9.66 6.27 2.30
N ASN A 69 -8.62 6.18 3.13
CA ASN A 69 -7.96 7.31 3.78
C ASN A 69 -6.73 7.84 3.02
N PHE A 70 -6.55 7.38 1.79
CA PHE A 70 -5.48 7.81 0.91
C PHE A 70 -5.36 9.35 0.87
N SER A 71 -4.19 9.89 1.24
CA SER A 71 -4.12 11.27 1.74
C SER A 71 -4.50 12.32 0.70
N GLU A 72 -4.09 12.20 -0.57
CA GLU A 72 -4.50 13.15 -1.60
C GLU A 72 -4.48 12.51 -2.99
N TRP A 73 -5.67 12.35 -3.59
CA TRP A 73 -5.88 12.12 -5.03
C TRP A 73 -5.65 13.40 -5.86
N ASN A 74 -4.88 14.36 -5.33
CA ASN A 74 -4.73 15.70 -5.93
C ASN A 74 -3.76 15.74 -7.13
N ASP A 75 -2.97 14.68 -7.35
CA ASP A 75 -2.10 14.58 -8.51
C ASP A 75 -2.05 13.11 -8.98
N ASP A 76 -2.51 12.84 -10.20
CA ASP A 76 -2.78 11.50 -10.76
C ASP A 76 -1.57 10.54 -10.70
N LYS A 77 -0.35 11.07 -10.50
CA LYS A 77 0.90 10.28 -10.43
C LYS A 77 1.13 9.62 -9.07
N THR A 78 0.88 10.31 -7.96
CA THR A 78 1.15 9.76 -6.61
C THR A 78 0.11 8.71 -6.21
N GLY A 79 -1.15 8.88 -6.65
CA GLY A 79 -2.21 7.91 -6.44
C GLY A 79 -1.90 6.55 -7.04
N TYR A 80 -1.31 6.50 -8.23
CA TYR A 80 -0.98 5.26 -8.92
C TYR A 80 0.14 4.48 -8.21
N ASP A 81 1.23 5.18 -7.87
CA ASP A 81 2.40 4.55 -7.24
C ASP A 81 2.04 3.93 -5.88
N ASP A 82 1.18 4.57 -5.10
CA ASP A 82 0.74 4.01 -3.81
C ASP A 82 -0.15 2.78 -3.97
N CYS A 83 -0.95 2.71 -5.03
CA CYS A 83 -1.76 1.53 -5.33
C CYS A 83 -0.88 0.33 -5.70
N ILE A 84 0.19 0.55 -6.46
CA ILE A 84 1.20 -0.48 -6.75
C ILE A 84 1.85 -0.95 -5.45
N LEU A 85 2.30 -0.02 -4.60
CA LEU A 85 2.95 -0.37 -3.34
C LEU A 85 2.01 -1.15 -2.41
N LEU A 86 0.74 -0.77 -2.35
CA LEU A 86 -0.28 -1.50 -1.58
C LEU A 86 -0.51 -2.91 -2.12
N TYR A 87 -0.54 -3.07 -3.45
CA TYR A 87 -0.69 -4.37 -4.10
C TYR A 87 0.47 -5.31 -3.76
N TYR A 88 1.71 -4.86 -3.94
CA TYR A 88 2.89 -5.66 -3.60
C TYR A 88 3.00 -5.93 -2.10
N TRP A 89 2.69 -4.96 -1.26
CA TRP A 89 2.67 -5.16 0.19
C TRP A 89 1.64 -6.22 0.60
N THR A 90 0.46 -6.21 -0.02
CA THR A 90 -0.59 -7.20 0.24
C THR A 90 -0.10 -8.60 -0.14
N TYR A 91 0.51 -8.75 -1.31
CA TYR A 91 1.07 -10.01 -1.78
C TYR A 91 2.20 -10.52 -0.87
N ASP A 92 3.18 -9.68 -0.53
CA ASP A 92 4.30 -10.03 0.36
C ASP A 92 3.82 -10.41 1.78
N THR A 93 2.79 -9.73 2.28
CA THR A 93 2.18 -10.05 3.57
C THR A 93 1.53 -11.44 3.56
N LEU A 94 0.85 -11.81 2.48
CA LEU A 94 0.31 -13.16 2.31
C LEU A 94 1.41 -14.20 2.16
N ALA A 95 2.46 -13.92 1.40
CA ALA A 95 3.61 -14.81 1.25
C ALA A 95 4.24 -15.16 2.61
N LYS A 96 4.33 -14.18 3.52
CA LYS A 96 4.79 -14.42 4.91
C LYS A 96 3.85 -15.28 5.73
N TYR A 97 2.53 -15.20 5.52
CA TYR A 97 1.56 -16.01 6.26
C TYR A 97 1.53 -17.47 5.79
N PHE A 98 1.62 -17.70 4.48
CA PHE A 98 1.45 -19.02 3.88
C PHE A 98 2.76 -19.78 3.71
N GLY A 99 3.90 -19.07 3.57
CA GLY A 99 5.19 -19.65 3.25
C GLY A 99 5.23 -20.29 1.85
N SER A 100 6.38 -20.86 1.49
CA SER A 100 6.60 -21.48 0.16
C SER A 100 5.73 -22.71 -0.12
N ASN A 101 5.16 -23.34 0.91
CA ASN A 101 4.50 -24.64 0.77
C ASN A 101 2.99 -24.54 0.52
N ASN A 102 2.40 -23.34 0.61
CA ASN A 102 0.95 -23.15 0.49
C ASN A 102 0.59 -22.12 -0.61
N ILE A 103 1.35 -22.10 -1.71
CA ILE A 103 1.21 -21.12 -2.80
C ILE A 103 -0.22 -21.12 -3.38
N ILE A 104 -0.84 -22.28 -3.56
CA ILE A 104 -2.21 -22.36 -4.11
C ILE A 104 -3.21 -21.65 -3.19
N SER A 105 -3.17 -21.94 -1.89
CA SER A 105 -4.05 -21.29 -0.91
C SER A 105 -3.76 -19.80 -0.78
N MET A 106 -2.48 -19.40 -0.88
CA MET A 106 -2.06 -18.01 -0.91
C MET A 106 -2.66 -17.28 -2.11
N ASN A 107 -2.55 -17.83 -3.32
CA ASN A 107 -3.07 -17.23 -4.54
C ASN A 107 -4.60 -17.10 -4.52
N HIS A 108 -5.31 -18.12 -4.05
CA HIS A 108 -6.77 -18.03 -3.86
C HIS A 108 -7.16 -16.94 -2.87
N THR A 109 -6.40 -16.83 -1.78
CA THR A 109 -6.62 -15.79 -0.76
C THR A 109 -6.38 -14.41 -1.33
N PHE A 110 -5.28 -14.24 -2.06
CA PHE A 110 -4.92 -12.98 -2.71
C PHE A 110 -6.00 -12.56 -3.71
N GLY A 111 -6.41 -13.47 -4.59
CA GLY A 111 -7.50 -13.22 -5.55
C GLY A 111 -8.82 -12.87 -4.86
N SER A 112 -9.10 -13.41 -3.67
CA SER A 112 -10.28 -13.02 -2.91
C SER A 112 -10.21 -11.58 -2.38
N VAL A 113 -9.03 -11.13 -1.92
CA VAL A 113 -8.82 -9.74 -1.48
C VAL A 113 -8.88 -8.82 -2.70
N GLU A 114 -8.22 -9.20 -3.79
CA GLU A 114 -8.19 -8.48 -5.06
C GLU A 114 -9.59 -8.28 -5.64
N ARG A 115 -10.44 -9.31 -5.60
CA ARG A 115 -11.85 -9.21 -6.03
C ARG A 115 -12.65 -8.20 -5.21
N ILE A 116 -12.50 -8.21 -3.89
CA ILE A 116 -13.21 -7.26 -3.01
C ILE A 116 -12.74 -5.84 -3.34
N TRP A 117 -11.42 -5.63 -3.43
CA TRP A 117 -10.83 -4.35 -3.79
C TRP A 117 -11.33 -3.87 -5.15
N SER A 118 -11.21 -4.69 -6.20
CA SER A 118 -11.65 -4.37 -7.56
C SER A 118 -13.13 -4.00 -7.63
N ASN A 119 -13.99 -4.71 -6.90
CA ASN A 119 -15.42 -4.38 -6.85
C ASN A 119 -15.69 -2.98 -6.28
N LEU A 120 -15.02 -2.61 -5.19
CA LEU A 120 -15.23 -1.31 -4.53
C LEU A 120 -14.77 -0.14 -5.40
N VAL A 121 -13.64 -0.27 -6.07
CA VAL A 121 -13.09 0.83 -6.89
C VAL A 121 -13.83 1.02 -8.22
N ASN A 122 -14.60 0.01 -8.63
CA ASN A 122 -15.43 0.05 -9.83
C ASN A 122 -16.91 0.38 -9.54
N ASP A 123 -17.35 0.38 -8.29
CA ASP A 123 -18.73 0.71 -7.92
C ASP A 123 -18.90 2.21 -7.60
N TYR A 124 -19.68 2.92 -8.43
CA TYR A 124 -19.97 4.34 -8.25
C TYR A 124 -20.74 4.65 -6.96
N LYS A 125 -21.38 3.64 -6.34
CA LYS A 125 -22.07 3.79 -5.05
C LYS A 125 -21.08 3.85 -3.89
N GLU A 126 -19.90 3.25 -4.05
CA GLU A 126 -18.81 3.21 -3.08
C GLU A 126 -17.93 4.47 -3.20
N LYS A 127 -18.55 5.64 -2.96
CA LYS A 127 -17.96 6.96 -3.26
C LYS A 127 -16.56 7.21 -2.69
N THR A 128 -16.23 6.59 -1.56
CA THR A 128 -14.91 6.75 -0.92
C THR A 128 -13.81 5.92 -1.56
N TYR A 129 -14.17 4.96 -2.41
CA TYR A 129 -13.27 4.06 -3.15
C TYR A 129 -13.33 4.23 -4.66
N TYR A 130 -14.47 4.67 -5.20
CA TYR A 130 -14.70 4.75 -6.63
C TYR A 130 -13.56 5.49 -7.36
N GLU A 131 -13.07 4.88 -8.45
CA GLU A 131 -11.90 5.27 -9.24
C GLU A 131 -10.53 5.17 -8.54
N LYS A 132 -10.47 5.06 -7.19
CA LYS A 132 -9.20 4.87 -6.47
C LYS A 132 -8.51 3.59 -6.90
N CYS A 133 -7.23 3.66 -7.26
CA CYS A 133 -6.46 2.49 -7.72
C CYS A 133 -7.05 1.75 -8.93
N LYS A 134 -8.02 2.30 -9.66
CA LYS A 134 -8.66 1.59 -10.78
C LYS A 134 -7.70 1.36 -11.94
N SER A 135 -6.76 2.29 -12.17
CA SER A 135 -5.71 2.16 -13.19
C SER A 135 -4.82 0.95 -12.96
N LEU A 136 -4.51 0.61 -11.70
CA LEU A 136 -3.73 -0.59 -11.34
C LEU A 136 -4.32 -1.86 -11.99
N PHE A 137 -5.63 -2.07 -11.86
CA PHE A 137 -6.28 -3.26 -12.41
C PHE A 137 -6.28 -3.27 -13.94
N LYS A 138 -6.34 -2.09 -14.59
CA LYS A 138 -6.18 -2.02 -16.05
C LYS A 138 -4.78 -2.45 -16.47
N GLU A 139 -3.75 -2.03 -15.76
CA GLU A 139 -2.36 -2.32 -16.11
C GLU A 139 -1.97 -3.77 -15.81
N ILE A 140 -2.42 -4.34 -14.68
CA ILE A 140 -2.17 -5.75 -14.35
C ILE A 140 -2.89 -6.69 -15.32
N ILE A 141 -4.14 -6.39 -15.70
CA ILE A 141 -4.91 -7.23 -16.64
C ILE A 141 -4.38 -7.10 -18.08
N ASN A 142 -3.82 -5.95 -18.45
CA ASN A 142 -3.27 -5.74 -19.79
C ASN A 142 -1.83 -6.25 -19.96
N TYR A 143 -1.19 -6.76 -18.90
CA TYR A 143 0.05 -7.52 -18.99
C TYR A 143 -0.25 -8.94 -19.53
N ASN A 144 -0.71 -9.01 -20.78
CA ASN A 144 -0.68 -10.25 -21.53
C ASN A 144 0.77 -10.53 -21.94
N ASP A 145 1.17 -11.79 -21.79
CA ASP A 145 2.45 -12.39 -22.23
C ASP A 145 2.89 -11.98 -23.65
#